data_AF-A0A2U3H1Y0-F1
#
_entry.id   AF-A0A2U3H1Y0-F1
#
_cell.length_a   1.000
_cell.length_b   1.000
_cell.length_c   1.000
_cell.angle_alpha   90.00
_cell.angle_beta   90.00
_cell.angle_gamma   90.00
#
_symmetry.space_group_name_H-M   'P 1'
#
loop_
_entity.id
_entity.type
_entity.pdbx_description
1 polymer ?
#
loop_
_entity_poly.entity_id
_entity_poly.type
_entity_poly.pdbx_seq_one_letter_code
_entity_poly.pdbx_strand_id
1 'polypeptide(L)'
;MMSGLVEQLASRALTHGQRKVHVRRGEDGRIVGAGGESDGEDQEQDGTDAAAEAALLHFSTPRDAATIAAFLRTRVYRPESLAWLEGYEALLRWRGENEITGLYAVPYGTEVEVGVTKDFPLGRWVHQQRKTLRAGELDPHRKELLDAPEAGMVWEPGEEAWEAKLAALRSHRRATGHLAPRQDAVWDEGEAMVPVGQHIASLRRKGGLGKNPERAKQRAAQLTAIDPDWNCPWPLDWQRHYRVLANLVDADGVLP
;
A
#
# COMPACT_ATOMS: atom_id res chain seq x y z
N MET A 1 -17.85 -57.89 -13.84
CA MET A 1 -16.67 -57.92 -12.94
C MET A 1 -15.88 -56.67 -13.23
N MET A 2 -15.94 -55.68 -12.34
CA MET A 2 -14.98 -55.45 -11.24
C MET A 2 -13.65 -54.88 -11.76
N SER A 3 -12.99 -53.91 -11.13
CA SER A 3 -13.25 -53.06 -9.97
C SER A 3 -11.97 -52.22 -9.82
N GLY A 4 -12.09 -51.03 -9.23
CA GLY A 4 -11.05 -50.56 -8.32
C GLY A 4 -9.87 -49.83 -8.95
N LEU A 5 -10.07 -48.54 -9.29
CA LEU A 5 -9.00 -47.55 -9.09
C LEU A 5 -9.48 -46.09 -9.00
N VAL A 6 -10.73 -45.87 -8.54
CA VAL A 6 -11.26 -44.51 -8.23
C VAL A 6 -11.57 -44.36 -6.74
N GLU A 7 -11.33 -45.40 -5.93
CA GLU A 7 -11.83 -45.50 -4.55
C GLU A 7 -10.79 -45.15 -3.46
N GLN A 8 -9.68 -44.48 -3.80
CA GLN A 8 -8.63 -44.19 -2.81
C GLN A 8 -8.20 -42.74 -2.64
N LEU A 9 -8.88 -41.77 -3.27
CA LEU A 9 -8.61 -40.34 -3.01
C LEU A 9 -9.80 -39.56 -2.43
N ALA A 10 -10.92 -40.23 -2.16
CA ALA A 10 -12.09 -39.67 -1.46
C ALA A 10 -12.09 -39.94 0.07
N SER A 11 -10.94 -40.33 0.65
CA SER A 11 -10.84 -40.74 2.05
C SER A 11 -9.84 -39.89 2.83
N ARG A 12 -10.02 -38.56 2.83
CA ARG A 12 -9.43 -37.67 3.85
C ARG A 12 -10.12 -36.32 4.08
N ALA A 13 -11.36 -36.17 3.59
CA ALA A 13 -12.19 -34.98 3.82
C ALA A 13 -13.37 -35.22 4.80
N LEU A 14 -13.31 -36.29 5.60
CA LEU A 14 -14.37 -36.67 6.56
C LEU A 14 -14.00 -36.41 8.03
N THR A 15 -13.33 -35.29 8.30
CA THR A 15 -13.24 -34.72 9.65
C THR A 15 -13.49 -33.23 9.60
N HIS A 16 -14.75 -32.84 9.36
CA HIS A 16 -15.25 -31.57 9.84
C HIS A 16 -16.71 -31.76 10.25
N GLY A 17 -17.02 -31.38 11.49
CA GLY A 17 -18.24 -31.78 12.19
C GLY A 17 -19.53 -31.37 11.49
N GLN A 18 -20.43 -32.35 11.35
CA GLN A 18 -21.82 -32.11 10.96
C GLN A 18 -22.55 -31.36 12.09
N ARG A 19 -22.83 -30.07 11.90
CA ARG A 19 -23.97 -29.44 12.60
C ARG A 19 -25.25 -29.83 11.86
N LYS A 20 -26.07 -30.68 12.47
CA LYS A 20 -27.40 -31.06 11.97
C LYS A 20 -28.33 -29.84 11.98
N VAL A 21 -28.52 -29.19 10.83
CA VAL A 21 -29.61 -28.24 10.65
C VAL A 21 -30.89 -29.03 10.40
N HIS A 22 -31.81 -29.03 11.37
CA HIS A 22 -33.13 -29.66 11.21
C HIS A 22 -34.05 -28.69 10.44
N VAL A 23 -33.93 -28.67 9.12
CA VAL A 23 -34.91 -28.00 8.26
C VAL A 23 -35.92 -29.04 7.80
N ARG A 24 -37.17 -28.95 8.26
CA ARG A 24 -38.29 -29.69 7.64
C ARG A 24 -38.93 -28.80 6.57
N ARG A 25 -39.07 -29.34 5.35
CA ARG A 25 -39.75 -28.70 4.22
C ARG A 25 -41.11 -29.36 4.00
N GLY A 26 -42.13 -28.56 3.72
CA GLY A 26 -43.43 -29.04 3.26
C GLY A 26 -43.42 -29.41 1.77
N GLU A 27 -44.50 -30.05 1.30
CA GLU A 27 -44.65 -30.52 -0.09
C GLU A 27 -44.68 -29.40 -1.16
N ASP A 28 -44.77 -28.12 -0.76
CA ASP A 28 -44.66 -26.94 -1.63
C ASP A 28 -43.26 -26.28 -1.60
N GLY A 29 -42.28 -26.90 -0.94
CA GLY A 29 -40.90 -26.43 -0.89
C GLY A 29 -40.63 -25.28 0.09
N ARG A 30 -41.61 -24.84 0.89
CA ARG A 30 -41.41 -23.83 1.94
C ARG A 30 -40.98 -24.46 3.27
N ILE A 31 -40.15 -23.73 4.01
CA ILE A 31 -39.64 -24.10 5.34
C ILE A 31 -40.68 -23.70 6.38
N VAL A 32 -41.21 -24.66 7.13
CA VAL A 32 -42.21 -24.43 8.19
C VAL A 32 -41.50 -24.42 9.54
N GLY A 33 -41.55 -23.29 10.26
CA GLY A 33 -41.00 -23.15 11.61
C GLY A 33 -41.87 -23.89 12.63
N ALA A 34 -41.25 -24.75 13.45
CA ALA A 34 -41.93 -25.40 14.57
C ALA A 34 -42.13 -24.38 15.70
N GLY A 35 -43.39 -24.04 15.98
CA GLY A 35 -43.79 -23.28 17.17
C GLY A 35 -43.70 -24.13 18.43
N GLY A 36 -43.19 -23.53 19.50
CA GLY A 36 -43.32 -24.02 20.88
C GLY A 36 -43.88 -22.88 21.73
N GLU A 37 -44.97 -23.16 22.44
CA GLU A 37 -45.77 -22.22 23.24
C GLU A 37 -45.24 -21.97 24.65
N SER A 38 -45.65 -20.80 25.19
CA SER A 38 -45.92 -20.43 26.60
C SER A 38 -44.71 -20.21 27.54
N ASP A 39 -44.65 -19.26 28.48
CA ASP A 39 -45.60 -18.29 29.05
C ASP A 39 -44.78 -17.21 29.82
N GLY A 40 -45.32 -16.00 30.01
CA GLY A 40 -44.78 -15.05 31.01
C GLY A 40 -45.05 -13.56 30.80
N GLU A 41 -46.26 -13.14 31.18
CA GLU A 41 -46.69 -11.87 31.85
C GLU A 41 -46.00 -10.50 31.56
N ASP A 42 -46.85 -9.58 31.09
CA ASP A 42 -47.03 -8.16 31.45
C ASP A 42 -45.82 -7.27 31.77
N GLN A 43 -45.59 -6.27 30.89
CA GLN A 43 -45.52 -4.87 31.30
C GLN A 43 -45.68 -3.90 30.12
N GLU A 44 -46.71 -3.06 30.20
CA GLU A 44 -46.85 -1.82 29.45
C GLU A 44 -45.71 -0.86 29.83
N GLN A 45 -44.89 -0.42 28.87
CA GLN A 45 -44.40 0.96 28.81
C GLN A 45 -43.64 1.26 27.52
N ASP A 46 -44.04 2.39 26.93
CA ASP A 46 -43.30 3.29 26.04
C ASP A 46 -42.99 2.85 24.60
N GLY A 47 -43.99 3.03 23.73
CA GLY A 47 -43.92 2.86 22.28
C GLY A 47 -43.15 3.95 21.53
N THR A 48 -42.10 4.53 22.12
CA THR A 48 -41.27 5.54 21.43
C THR A 48 -39.80 5.14 21.24
N ASP A 49 -39.26 4.23 22.07
CA ASP A 49 -37.88 3.73 21.89
C ASP A 49 -37.76 2.50 20.98
N ALA A 50 -38.83 1.69 20.85
CA ALA A 50 -38.83 0.53 19.94
C ALA A 50 -38.79 0.92 18.45
N ALA A 51 -39.24 2.13 18.11
CA ALA A 51 -39.14 2.67 16.75
C ALA A 51 -37.73 3.19 16.43
N ALA A 52 -36.95 3.60 17.44
CA ALA A 52 -35.57 4.03 17.29
C ALA A 52 -34.61 2.83 17.16
N GLU A 53 -34.86 1.72 17.86
CA GLU A 53 -34.09 0.48 17.69
C GLU A 53 -34.31 -0.19 16.31
N ALA A 54 -35.44 0.07 15.65
CA ALA A 54 -35.70 -0.39 14.28
C ALA A 54 -34.75 0.23 13.24
N ALA A 55 -33.97 1.26 13.60
CA ALA A 55 -32.99 1.91 12.73
C ALA A 55 -31.57 1.31 12.84
N LEU A 56 -31.30 0.41 13.80
CA LEU A 56 -29.99 -0.25 13.95
C LEU A 56 -30.07 -1.70 13.47
N LEU A 57 -29.46 -1.96 12.31
CA LEU A 57 -29.36 -3.30 11.72
C LEU A 57 -28.57 -4.26 12.62
N HIS A 58 -29.27 -5.06 13.41
CA HIS A 58 -28.73 -6.26 14.03
C HIS A 58 -28.73 -7.41 13.02
N PHE A 59 -27.55 -7.86 12.59
CA PHE A 59 -27.34 -8.90 11.56
C PHE A 59 -27.68 -10.33 12.01
N SER A 60 -28.37 -10.50 13.14
CA SER A 60 -28.77 -11.81 13.67
C SER A 60 -30.00 -12.41 12.98
N THR A 61 -30.67 -11.69 12.07
CA THR A 61 -31.81 -12.18 11.29
C THR A 61 -31.65 -11.90 9.80
N PRO A 62 -32.04 -12.84 8.90
CA PRO A 62 -32.04 -12.60 7.46
C PRO A 62 -33.00 -11.44 7.11
N ARG A 63 -32.50 -10.42 6.41
CA ARG A 63 -33.31 -9.28 5.93
C ARG A 63 -33.46 -9.28 4.43
N ASP A 64 -34.53 -8.61 3.98
CA ASP A 64 -34.88 -8.44 2.59
C ASP A 64 -33.78 -7.66 1.83
N ALA A 65 -33.33 -8.23 0.71
CA ALA A 65 -32.33 -7.63 -0.17
C ALA A 65 -32.77 -6.27 -0.71
N ALA A 66 -34.09 -6.04 -0.86
CA ALA A 66 -34.61 -4.75 -1.32
C ALA A 66 -34.37 -3.62 -0.29
N THR A 67 -34.46 -3.92 1.01
CA THR A 67 -34.19 -2.96 2.10
C THR A 67 -32.72 -2.63 2.18
N ILE A 68 -31.83 -3.63 2.06
CA ILE A 68 -30.39 -3.42 1.97
C ILE A 68 -30.07 -2.54 0.74
N ALA A 69 -30.66 -2.84 -0.42
CA ALA A 69 -30.48 -2.04 -1.63
C ALA A 69 -31.02 -0.61 -1.47
N ALA A 70 -32.14 -0.40 -0.77
CA ALA A 70 -32.68 0.91 -0.48
C ALA A 70 -31.74 1.73 0.44
N PHE A 71 -31.21 1.12 1.50
CA PHE A 71 -30.23 1.77 2.38
C PHE A 71 -28.92 2.12 1.68
N LEU A 72 -28.46 1.28 0.75
CA LEU A 72 -27.32 1.58 -0.11
C LEU A 72 -27.63 2.73 -1.08
N ARG A 73 -28.83 2.75 -1.67
CA ARG A 73 -29.29 3.84 -2.57
C ARG A 73 -29.43 5.18 -1.86
N THR A 74 -29.86 5.18 -0.60
CA THR A 74 -29.99 6.40 0.20
C THR A 74 -28.68 6.83 0.88
N ARG A 75 -27.57 6.10 0.66
CA ARG A 75 -26.23 6.36 1.24
C ARG A 75 -26.20 6.45 2.77
N VAL A 76 -27.23 5.92 3.44
CA VAL A 76 -27.31 5.85 4.91
C VAL A 76 -26.24 4.90 5.46
N TYR A 77 -25.81 3.91 4.67
CA TYR A 77 -24.65 3.06 4.94
C TYR A 77 -23.66 3.09 3.77
N ARG A 78 -22.37 3.29 4.07
CA ARG A 78 -21.28 3.09 3.10
C ARG A 78 -20.58 1.75 3.40
N PRO A 79 -20.84 0.69 2.62
CA PRO A 79 -20.06 -0.54 2.74
C PRO A 79 -18.60 -0.24 2.44
N GLU A 80 -17.69 -1.01 3.04
CA GLU A 80 -16.25 -0.86 2.85
C GLU A 80 -15.87 -0.88 1.36
N SER A 81 -16.56 -1.68 0.55
CA SER A 81 -16.41 -1.72 -0.91
C SER A 81 -16.73 -0.39 -1.58
N LEU A 82 -17.75 0.35 -1.14
CA LEU A 82 -18.07 1.68 -1.70
C LEU A 82 -17.00 2.71 -1.33
N ALA A 83 -16.50 2.71 -0.09
CA ALA A 83 -15.42 3.60 0.31
C ALA A 83 -14.10 3.29 -0.42
N TRP A 84 -13.83 2.02 -0.72
CA TRP A 84 -12.69 1.61 -1.53
C TRP A 84 -12.86 2.06 -2.99
N LEU A 85 -14.04 1.87 -3.59
CA LEU A 85 -14.33 2.29 -4.96
C LEU A 85 -14.23 3.81 -5.12
N GLU A 86 -14.73 4.60 -4.16
CA GLU A 86 -14.55 6.06 -4.15
C GLU A 86 -13.05 6.43 -4.18
N GLY A 87 -12.20 5.72 -3.44
CA GLY A 87 -10.75 5.95 -3.47
C GLY A 87 -10.06 5.49 -4.76
N TYR A 88 -10.56 4.42 -5.37
CA TYR A 88 -10.07 3.94 -6.67
C TYR A 88 -10.43 4.92 -7.80
N GLU A 89 -11.68 5.40 -7.84
CA GLU A 89 -12.11 6.45 -8.77
C GLU A 89 -11.33 7.75 -8.55
N ALA A 90 -11.05 8.12 -7.29
CA ALA A 90 -10.18 9.25 -6.96
C ALA A 90 -8.80 9.14 -7.61
N LEU A 91 -8.20 7.96 -7.53
CA LEU A 91 -6.88 7.69 -8.10
C LEU A 91 -6.89 7.84 -9.62
N LEU A 92 -7.85 7.22 -10.29
CA LEU A 92 -7.98 7.27 -11.76
C LEU A 92 -8.21 8.71 -12.24
N ARG A 93 -9.14 9.41 -11.60
CA ARG A 93 -9.44 10.81 -11.93
C ARG A 93 -8.24 11.70 -11.75
N TRP A 94 -7.59 11.62 -10.59
CA TRP A 94 -6.41 12.42 -10.29
C TRP A 94 -5.28 12.18 -11.29
N ARG A 95 -5.04 10.92 -11.70
CA ARG A 95 -4.07 10.60 -12.75
C ARG A 95 -4.44 11.20 -14.10
N GLY A 96 -5.71 11.11 -14.49
CA GLY A 96 -6.20 11.70 -15.73
C GLY A 96 -6.05 13.23 -15.75
N GLU A 97 -6.43 13.90 -14.67
CA GLU A 97 -6.32 15.37 -14.53
C GLU A 97 -4.86 15.86 -14.51
N ASN A 98 -3.92 15.03 -14.07
CA ASN A 98 -2.49 15.34 -14.04
C ASN A 98 -1.71 14.76 -15.24
N GLU A 99 -2.41 14.20 -16.24
CA GLU A 99 -1.82 13.60 -17.44
C GLU A 99 -0.75 12.53 -17.16
N ILE A 100 -0.91 11.80 -16.05
CA ILE A 100 0.06 10.81 -15.59
C ILE A 100 -0.14 9.49 -16.35
N THR A 101 0.76 9.21 -17.29
CA THR A 101 0.74 7.98 -18.10
C THR A 101 1.75 6.92 -17.64
N GLY A 102 2.75 7.31 -16.84
CA GLY A 102 3.81 6.44 -16.33
C GLY A 102 3.64 6.02 -14.86
N LEU A 103 4.67 5.40 -14.26
CA LEU A 103 4.71 5.19 -12.81
C LEU A 103 4.85 6.54 -12.12
N TYR A 104 3.96 6.82 -11.16
CA TYR A 104 3.99 8.05 -10.39
C TYR A 104 3.46 7.80 -9.00
N ALA A 105 4.27 8.12 -8.00
CA ALA A 105 3.87 8.00 -6.61
C ALA A 105 3.00 9.18 -6.17
N VAL A 106 1.74 8.90 -5.83
CA VAL A 106 0.83 9.91 -5.26
C VAL A 106 1.43 10.51 -3.98
N PRO A 107 1.60 11.84 -3.89
CA PRO A 107 2.06 12.51 -2.68
C PRO A 107 1.11 12.28 -1.50
N TYR A 108 1.65 12.20 -0.28
CA TYR A 108 0.86 11.87 0.91
C TYR A 108 -0.24 12.91 1.23
N GLY A 109 0.02 14.19 0.92
CA GLY A 109 -0.91 15.29 1.15
C GLY A 109 -1.89 15.56 0.01
N THR A 110 -1.93 14.71 -1.03
CA THR A 110 -2.85 14.91 -2.15
C THR A 110 -4.30 14.72 -1.71
N GLU A 111 -5.11 15.74 -1.99
CA GLU A 111 -6.55 15.78 -1.80
C GLU A 111 -7.23 16.00 -3.17
N VAL A 112 -8.38 15.37 -3.38
CA VAL A 112 -9.09 15.38 -4.67
C VAL A 112 -10.60 15.39 -4.45
N GLU A 113 -11.34 16.00 -5.37
CA GLU A 113 -12.80 15.95 -5.35
C GLU A 113 -13.31 14.69 -6.05
N VAL A 114 -14.14 13.90 -5.36
CA VAL A 114 -14.77 12.69 -5.89
C VAL A 114 -16.20 12.55 -5.40
N GLY A 115 -17.13 12.49 -6.36
CA GLY A 115 -18.56 12.36 -6.10
C GLY A 115 -19.10 13.54 -5.29
N VAL A 116 -19.35 13.32 -4.00
CA VAL A 116 -19.85 14.35 -3.05
C VAL A 116 -18.76 14.81 -2.08
N THR A 117 -17.60 14.13 -2.06
CA THR A 117 -16.49 14.45 -1.18
C THR A 117 -15.55 15.41 -1.89
N LYS A 118 -15.47 16.67 -1.41
CA LYS A 118 -14.62 17.70 -2.03
C LYS A 118 -13.13 17.51 -1.73
N ASP A 119 -12.81 17.05 -0.53
CA ASP A 119 -11.42 16.92 -0.06
C ASP A 119 -11.10 15.45 0.27
N PHE A 120 -11.26 14.54 -0.70
CA PHE A 120 -10.94 13.13 -0.50
C PHE A 120 -9.42 12.98 -0.32
N PRO A 121 -8.93 12.42 0.80
CA PRO A 121 -7.51 12.36 1.11
C PRO A 121 -6.82 11.21 0.38
N LEU A 122 -6.70 11.32 -0.95
CA LEU A 122 -6.16 10.28 -1.84
C LEU A 122 -4.77 9.81 -1.40
N GLY A 123 -3.87 10.73 -1.05
CA GLY A 123 -2.52 10.38 -0.60
C GLY A 123 -2.50 9.48 0.64
N ARG A 124 -3.42 9.71 1.59
CA ARG A 124 -3.59 8.87 2.78
C ARG A 124 -4.24 7.53 2.43
N TRP A 125 -5.23 7.53 1.54
CA TRP A 125 -5.89 6.31 1.08
C TRP A 125 -4.91 5.37 0.38
N VAL A 126 -4.08 5.89 -0.54
CA VAL A 126 -2.99 5.15 -1.21
C VAL A 126 -2.00 4.58 -0.21
N HIS A 127 -1.61 5.38 0.80
CA HIS A 127 -0.73 4.90 1.87
C HIS A 127 -1.35 3.73 2.65
N GLN A 128 -2.66 3.79 2.93
CA GLN A 128 -3.38 2.71 3.59
C GLN A 128 -3.39 1.43 2.74
N GLN A 129 -3.58 1.52 1.41
CA GLN A 129 -3.51 0.35 0.52
C GLN A 129 -2.12 -0.32 0.55
N ARG A 130 -1.04 0.47 0.58
CA ARG A 130 0.33 -0.08 0.74
C ARG A 130 0.49 -0.81 2.06
N LYS A 131 -0.08 -0.26 3.14
CA LYS A 131 -0.03 -0.88 4.48
C LYS A 131 -0.81 -2.20 4.52
N THR A 132 -2.01 -2.26 3.95
CA THR A 132 -2.82 -3.48 3.90
C THR A 132 -2.17 -4.57 3.05
N LEU A 133 -1.54 -4.20 1.93
CA LEU A 133 -0.78 -5.17 1.13
C LEU A 133 0.39 -5.77 1.92
N ARG A 134 1.17 -4.95 2.62
CA ARG A 134 2.29 -5.43 3.47
C ARG A 134 1.82 -6.30 4.63
N ALA A 135 0.60 -6.08 5.13
CA ALA A 135 -0.01 -6.93 6.14
C ALA A 135 -0.53 -8.26 5.58
N GLY A 136 -0.60 -8.42 4.25
CA GLY A 136 -1.20 -9.59 3.59
C GLY A 136 -2.72 -9.60 3.63
N GLU A 137 -3.34 -8.46 3.94
CA GLU A 137 -4.80 -8.31 4.14
C GLU A 137 -5.49 -7.69 2.93
N LEU A 138 -4.74 -7.22 1.93
CA LEU A 138 -5.33 -6.65 0.73
C LEU A 138 -5.95 -7.75 -0.14
N ASP A 139 -7.23 -7.60 -0.44
CA ASP A 139 -7.96 -8.47 -1.35
C ASP A 139 -7.23 -8.60 -2.71
N PRO A 140 -7.01 -9.83 -3.23
CA PRO A 140 -6.32 -10.04 -4.49
C PRO A 140 -6.91 -9.28 -5.68
N HIS A 141 -8.25 -9.17 -5.75
CA HIS A 141 -8.91 -8.44 -6.84
C HIS A 141 -8.68 -6.93 -6.73
N ARG A 142 -8.65 -6.37 -5.50
CA ARG A 142 -8.27 -4.97 -5.28
C ARG A 142 -6.83 -4.71 -5.70
N LYS A 143 -5.93 -5.67 -5.48
CA LYS A 143 -4.55 -5.59 -5.95
C LYS A 143 -4.48 -5.56 -7.48
N GLU A 144 -5.19 -6.44 -8.17
CA GLU A 144 -5.23 -6.47 -9.64
C GLU A 144 -5.70 -5.14 -10.23
N LEU A 145 -6.76 -4.55 -9.67
CA LEU A 145 -7.25 -3.23 -10.10
C LEU A 145 -6.21 -2.13 -9.89
N LEU A 146 -5.51 -2.13 -8.74
CA LEU A 146 -4.47 -1.15 -8.45
C LEU A 146 -3.20 -1.34 -9.31
N ASP A 147 -2.87 -2.59 -9.66
CA ASP A 147 -1.77 -2.93 -10.55
C ASP A 147 -2.08 -2.61 -12.03
N ALA A 148 -3.35 -2.40 -12.38
CA ALA A 148 -3.75 -2.05 -13.74
C ALA A 148 -3.02 -0.77 -14.21
N PRO A 149 -2.62 -0.68 -15.50
CA PRO A 149 -1.88 0.48 -16.02
C PRO A 149 -2.58 1.82 -15.80
N GLU A 150 -3.91 1.82 -15.81
CA GLU A 150 -4.75 3.01 -15.57
C GLU A 150 -4.55 3.56 -14.15
N ALA A 151 -4.52 2.68 -13.14
CA ALA A 151 -4.30 3.05 -11.74
C ALA A 151 -2.81 3.26 -11.42
N GLY A 152 -1.92 2.49 -12.05
CA GLY A 152 -0.46 2.61 -11.98
C GLY A 152 0.08 2.74 -10.55
N MET A 153 -0.42 1.89 -9.64
CA MET A 153 -0.10 1.94 -8.22
C MET A 153 1.38 1.64 -7.96
N VAL A 154 2.10 2.64 -7.45
CA VAL A 154 3.46 2.44 -6.93
C VAL A 154 3.38 1.92 -5.49
N TRP A 155 3.72 0.66 -5.25
CA TRP A 155 3.61 0.04 -3.91
C TRP A 155 4.73 0.47 -2.96
N GLU A 156 5.94 0.68 -3.48
CA GLU A 156 7.12 1.08 -2.71
C GLU A 156 7.77 2.36 -3.28
N PRO A 157 7.16 3.55 -3.14
CA PRO A 157 7.76 4.80 -3.63
C PRO A 157 9.13 5.10 -3.03
N GLY A 158 9.34 4.62 -1.81
CA GLY A 158 10.61 4.77 -1.12
C GLY A 158 11.74 3.94 -1.75
N GLU A 159 11.43 2.94 -2.56
CA GLU A 159 12.40 2.18 -3.35
C GLU A 159 12.67 2.86 -4.68
N GLU A 160 11.66 3.36 -5.38
CA GLU A 160 11.86 4.14 -6.62
C GLU A 160 12.68 5.42 -6.38
N ALA A 161 12.30 6.23 -5.38
CA ALA A 161 13.06 7.43 -5.01
C ALA A 161 14.47 7.10 -4.49
N TRP A 162 14.67 5.88 -4.00
CA TRP A 162 15.98 5.39 -3.58
C TRP A 162 16.83 4.97 -4.77
N GLU A 163 16.27 4.24 -5.74
CA GLU A 163 16.97 3.87 -6.97
C GLU A 163 17.33 5.09 -7.82
N ALA A 164 16.43 6.07 -7.95
CA ALA A 164 16.72 7.35 -8.61
C ALA A 164 17.90 8.08 -7.92
N LYS A 165 17.90 8.11 -6.58
CA LYS A 165 19.03 8.67 -5.81
C LYS A 165 20.32 7.89 -6.04
N LEU A 166 20.28 6.56 -6.10
CA LEU A 166 21.45 5.74 -6.42
C LEU A 166 21.94 5.99 -7.85
N ALA A 167 21.04 6.21 -8.81
CA ALA A 167 21.39 6.55 -10.19
C ALA A 167 22.15 7.89 -10.25
N ALA A 168 21.63 8.94 -9.59
CA ALA A 168 22.30 10.23 -9.49
C ALA A 168 23.69 10.12 -8.84
N LEU A 169 23.80 9.35 -7.75
CA LEU A 169 25.08 9.12 -7.07
C LEU A 169 26.07 8.32 -7.93
N ARG A 170 25.62 7.30 -8.66
CA ARG A 170 26.46 6.58 -9.63
C ARG A 170 26.96 7.51 -10.73
N SER A 171 26.07 8.32 -11.30
CA SER A 171 26.40 9.29 -12.34
C SER A 171 27.46 10.28 -11.85
N HIS A 172 27.22 10.90 -10.69
CA HIS A 172 28.18 11.79 -10.03
C HIS A 172 29.52 11.09 -9.77
N ARG A 173 29.51 9.87 -9.23
CA ARG A 173 30.73 9.11 -8.91
C ARG A 173 31.56 8.77 -10.13
N ARG A 174 30.92 8.47 -11.26
CA ARG A 174 31.60 8.21 -12.55
C ARG A 174 32.29 9.47 -13.06
N ALA A 175 31.62 10.61 -12.98
CA ALA A 175 32.14 11.86 -13.53
C ALA A 175 33.22 12.50 -12.64
N THR A 176 33.06 12.46 -11.33
CA THR A 176 33.98 13.14 -10.39
C THR A 176 35.05 12.22 -9.81
N GLY A 177 34.83 10.92 -9.83
CA GLY A 177 35.75 9.95 -9.22
C GLY A 177 35.59 9.80 -7.70
N HIS A 178 34.65 10.48 -7.03
CA HIS A 178 34.41 10.31 -5.60
C HIS A 178 32.96 10.68 -5.20
N LEU A 179 32.49 10.21 -4.04
CA LEU A 179 31.22 10.62 -3.43
C LEU A 179 31.42 11.62 -2.28
N ALA A 180 32.27 12.63 -2.46
CA ALA A 180 32.50 13.71 -1.48
C ALA A 180 32.14 15.13 -1.99
N PRO A 181 30.94 15.32 -2.57
CA PRO A 181 30.49 16.64 -3.01
C PRO A 181 30.44 17.64 -1.85
N ARG A 182 30.50 18.93 -2.18
CA ARG A 182 30.15 20.00 -1.22
C ARG A 182 28.66 19.93 -0.90
N GLN A 183 28.25 20.46 0.25
CA GLN A 183 26.87 20.31 0.73
C GLN A 183 25.83 20.97 -0.20
N ASP A 184 26.21 22.06 -0.85
CA ASP A 184 25.44 22.83 -1.83
C ASP A 184 25.56 22.30 -3.27
N ALA A 185 26.33 21.23 -3.50
CA ALA A 185 26.51 20.69 -4.83
C ALA A 185 25.21 20.12 -5.39
N VAL A 186 24.92 20.55 -6.61
CA VAL A 186 23.80 20.07 -7.43
C VAL A 186 24.39 19.30 -8.62
N TRP A 187 23.74 18.21 -9.01
CA TRP A 187 24.17 17.34 -10.08
C TRP A 187 23.08 17.27 -11.15
N ASP A 188 23.49 17.45 -12.40
CA ASP A 188 22.61 17.32 -13.53
C ASP A 188 22.33 15.83 -13.81
N GLU A 189 21.07 15.43 -13.64
CA GLU A 189 20.58 14.11 -14.04
C GLU A 189 19.52 14.26 -15.15
N GLY A 190 19.90 14.95 -16.24
CA GLY A 190 19.07 15.09 -17.43
C GLY A 190 17.99 16.15 -17.25
N GLU A 191 16.79 15.74 -16.88
CA GLU A 191 15.63 16.66 -16.78
C GLU A 191 15.54 17.38 -15.42
N ALA A 192 16.34 16.96 -14.43
CA ALA A 192 16.30 17.50 -13.07
C ALA A 192 17.68 17.75 -12.47
N MET A 193 17.76 18.86 -11.73
CA MET A 193 18.91 19.18 -10.88
C MET A 193 18.75 18.50 -9.53
N VAL A 194 19.65 17.56 -9.23
CA VAL A 194 19.59 16.75 -8.02
C VAL A 194 20.55 17.32 -6.96
N PRO A 195 20.11 17.63 -5.74
CA PRO A 195 20.96 18.15 -4.66
C PRO A 195 21.82 17.04 -4.03
N VAL A 196 22.75 16.48 -4.82
CA VAL A 196 23.62 15.35 -4.46
C VAL A 196 24.43 15.62 -3.18
N GLY A 197 24.87 16.87 -2.96
CA GLY A 197 25.52 17.30 -1.73
C GLY A 197 24.68 17.06 -0.47
N GLN A 198 23.43 17.51 -0.50
CA GLN A 198 22.50 17.34 0.62
C GLN A 198 22.08 15.88 0.81
N HIS A 199 21.92 15.13 -0.30
CA HIS A 199 21.61 13.71 -0.24
C HIS A 199 22.70 12.93 0.49
N ILE A 200 23.96 13.03 0.04
CA ILE A 200 25.03 12.25 0.68
C ILE A 200 25.27 12.69 2.13
N ALA A 201 25.17 13.99 2.43
CA ALA A 201 25.27 14.49 3.79
C ALA A 201 24.18 13.89 4.69
N SER A 202 22.96 13.73 4.16
CA SER A 202 21.86 13.11 4.90
C SER A 202 22.04 11.61 5.11
N LEU A 203 22.60 10.90 4.12
CA LEU A 203 22.85 9.46 4.20
C LEU A 203 23.93 9.10 5.22
N ARG A 204 24.91 10.00 5.46
CA ARG A 204 25.96 9.83 6.47
C ARG A 204 25.49 10.06 7.91
N ARG A 205 24.35 10.75 8.12
CA ARG A 205 23.85 10.99 9.48
C ARG A 205 23.39 9.69 10.14
N LYS A 206 23.43 9.64 11.47
CA LYS A 206 22.85 8.56 12.25
C LYS A 206 21.37 8.39 11.89
N GLY A 207 20.98 7.20 11.42
CA GLY A 207 19.62 6.91 10.96
C GLY A 207 19.28 7.42 9.55
N GLY A 208 20.25 7.98 8.81
CA GLY A 208 20.07 8.54 7.46
C GLY A 208 19.64 7.53 6.41
N LEU A 209 19.86 6.23 6.65
CA LEU A 209 19.47 5.14 5.75
C LEU A 209 18.05 4.60 6.02
N GLY A 210 17.40 5.04 7.10
CA GLY A 210 16.05 4.65 7.48
C GLY A 210 15.96 4.02 8.88
N LYS A 211 14.72 3.84 9.36
CA LYS A 211 14.43 3.29 10.70
C LYS A 211 14.50 1.76 10.77
N ASN A 212 14.31 1.06 9.65
CA ASN A 212 14.40 -0.40 9.60
C ASN A 212 15.88 -0.81 9.47
N PRO A 213 16.44 -1.59 10.41
CA PRO A 213 17.85 -1.92 10.44
C PRO A 213 18.30 -2.79 9.27
N GLU A 214 17.46 -3.74 8.83
CA GLU A 214 17.79 -4.64 7.72
C GLU A 214 17.83 -3.87 6.39
N ARG A 215 16.81 -3.03 6.15
CA ARG A 215 16.80 -2.14 4.99
C ARG A 215 17.96 -1.14 5.02
N ALA A 216 18.31 -0.61 6.19
CA ALA A 216 19.44 0.29 6.34
C ALA A 216 20.76 -0.39 5.97
N LYS A 217 20.96 -1.65 6.38
CA LYS A 217 22.13 -2.46 6.03
C LYS A 217 22.21 -2.70 4.52
N GLN A 218 21.09 -3.03 3.88
CA GLN A 218 21.03 -3.21 2.42
C GLN A 218 21.37 -1.91 1.68
N ARG A 219 20.82 -0.78 2.12
CA ARG A 219 21.10 0.54 1.54
C ARG A 219 22.57 0.96 1.72
N ALA A 220 23.17 0.66 2.89
CA ALA A 220 24.59 0.87 3.10
C ALA A 220 25.43 0.06 2.11
N ALA A 221 25.09 -1.22 1.91
CA ALA A 221 25.79 -2.08 0.95
C ALA A 221 25.69 -1.56 -0.49
N GLN A 222 24.52 -1.06 -0.89
CA GLN A 222 24.32 -0.45 -2.21
C GLN A 222 25.17 0.82 -2.41
N LEU A 223 25.30 1.66 -1.38
CA LEU A 223 26.18 2.85 -1.43
C LEU A 223 27.66 2.47 -1.48
N THR A 224 28.08 1.49 -0.66
CA THR A 224 29.45 0.97 -0.64
C THR A 224 29.84 0.35 -1.98
N ALA A 225 28.89 -0.26 -2.70
CA ALA A 225 29.12 -0.76 -4.06
C ALA A 225 29.36 0.36 -5.09
N ILE A 226 28.86 1.58 -4.84
CA ILE A 226 29.12 2.75 -5.70
C ILE A 226 30.48 3.37 -5.36
N ASP A 227 30.74 3.60 -4.08
CA ASP A 227 31.99 4.15 -3.58
C ASP A 227 32.26 3.57 -2.20
N PRO A 228 33.32 2.75 -2.01
CA PRO A 228 33.65 2.19 -0.69
C PRO A 228 33.87 3.27 0.38
N ASP A 229 34.33 4.44 -0.04
CA ASP A 229 34.67 5.57 0.81
C ASP A 229 33.53 6.60 0.91
N TRP A 230 32.30 6.23 0.55
CA TRP A 230 31.15 7.14 0.64
C TRP A 230 30.88 7.61 2.07
N ASN A 231 31.21 6.81 3.09
CA ASN A 231 31.08 7.16 4.51
C ASN A 231 32.43 6.96 5.23
N CYS A 232 33.44 7.65 4.72
CA CYS A 232 34.80 7.55 5.22
C CYS A 232 34.98 8.07 6.66
N PRO A 233 35.94 7.52 7.43
CA PRO A 233 36.26 7.99 8.78
C PRO A 233 37.13 9.28 8.79
N TRP A 234 37.64 9.70 7.63
CA TRP A 234 38.47 10.91 7.49
C TRP A 234 37.67 12.12 6.95
N PRO A 235 38.23 13.34 7.02
CA PRO A 235 37.59 14.55 6.49
C PRO A 235 37.33 14.52 4.97
N LEU A 236 36.17 15.02 4.54
CA LEU A 236 35.75 14.98 3.12
C LEU A 236 36.60 15.85 2.18
N ASP A 237 37.22 16.90 2.71
CA ASP A 237 38.20 17.72 1.99
C ASP A 237 39.44 16.93 1.62
N TRP A 238 39.92 16.04 2.51
CA TRP A 238 41.00 15.13 2.17
C TRP A 238 40.64 14.25 0.97
N GLN A 239 39.43 13.65 0.95
CA GLN A 239 38.99 12.80 -0.15
C GLN A 239 38.88 13.57 -1.49
N ARG A 240 38.47 14.85 -1.43
CA ARG A 240 38.47 15.74 -2.60
C ARG A 240 39.88 16.04 -3.10
N HIS A 241 40.78 16.46 -2.22
CA HIS A 241 42.16 16.76 -2.59
C HIS A 241 42.90 15.53 -3.12
N TYR A 242 42.68 14.37 -2.50
CA TYR A 242 43.22 13.10 -2.97
C TYR A 242 42.80 12.81 -4.42
N ARG A 243 41.51 13.01 -4.76
CA ARG A 243 41.06 12.81 -6.14
C ARG A 243 41.72 13.78 -7.13
N VAL A 244 41.85 15.05 -6.75
CA VAL A 244 42.55 16.04 -7.59
C VAL A 244 43.98 15.60 -7.84
N LEU A 245 44.68 15.18 -6.78
CA LEU A 245 46.05 14.69 -6.85
C LEU A 245 46.18 13.45 -7.74
N ALA A 246 45.31 12.46 -7.56
CA ALA A 246 45.29 11.24 -8.36
C ALA A 246 45.09 11.56 -9.85
N ASN A 247 44.15 12.45 -10.17
CA ASN A 247 43.90 12.86 -11.56
C ASN A 247 45.10 13.59 -12.19
N LEU A 248 45.85 14.39 -11.40
CA LEU A 248 47.07 15.05 -11.89
C LEU A 248 48.18 14.03 -12.16
N VAL A 249 48.37 13.07 -11.25
CA VAL A 249 49.38 12.01 -11.42
C VAL A 249 49.07 11.13 -12.63
N ASP A 250 47.80 10.79 -12.86
CA ASP A 250 47.37 9.98 -14.01
C ASP A 250 47.52 10.73 -15.36
N ALA A 251 47.64 12.06 -15.33
CA ALA A 251 47.78 12.93 -16.50
C ALA A 251 49.23 13.38 -16.76
N ASP A 252 50.23 12.66 -16.26
CA ASP A 252 51.66 13.01 -16.29
C ASP A 252 51.99 14.35 -15.58
N GLY A 253 51.12 14.80 -14.67
CA GLY A 253 51.28 16.02 -13.90
C GLY A 253 52.40 15.92 -12.87
N VAL A 254 53.48 16.67 -13.11
CA VAL A 254 54.56 16.85 -12.14
C VAL A 254 54.06 17.70 -10.97
N LEU A 255 54.21 17.18 -9.75
CA LEU A 255 54.00 17.96 -8.53
C LEU A 255 55.11 19.01 -8.37
N PRO A 256 54.80 20.26 -7.97
CA PRO A 256 55.83 21.27 -7.70
C PRO A 256 56.81 20.84 -6.59
#